data_AF-A0A523VAN8-F1
#
_entry.id   AF-A0A523VAN8-F1
#
_cell.length_a   1.000
_cell.length_b   1.000
_cell.length_c   1.000
_cell.angle_alpha   90.00
_cell.angle_beta   90.00
_cell.angle_gamma   90.00
#
_symmetry.space_group_name_H-M   'P 1'
#
loop_
_entity.id
_entity.type
_entity.pdbx_description
1 polymer ?
#
loop_
_entity_poly.entity_id
_entity_poly.type
_entity_poly.pdbx_seq_one_letter_code
_entity_poly.pdbx_strand_id
1 'polypeptide(L)'
;MQSARQKAIEAIQRRGGLIRTHEALAEGMHRRTFYGLRDEGVLIEISRGLYRLADTDLSASRVSDRLLELIMSMPEDEQQKLLKDLEGKLLKGKRKHHRKPFFMVVDYATQDRGYRDFIQNISAGGVFIETQMPFSAGQEVSLTFP
;
A
#
# COMPACT_ATOMS: atom_id res chain seq x y z
N MET A 1 -20.98 -19.47 -9.82
CA MET A 1 -20.74 -18.02 -9.71
C MET A 1 -19.42 -17.83 -8.98
N GLN A 2 -18.40 -17.22 -9.59
CA GLN A 2 -17.09 -17.04 -8.93
C GLN A 2 -17.23 -16.05 -7.75
N SER A 3 -16.64 -16.38 -6.60
CA SER A 3 -16.64 -15.52 -5.41
C SER A 3 -15.83 -14.23 -5.66
N ALA A 4 -16.15 -13.16 -4.91
CA ALA A 4 -15.40 -11.91 -4.99
C ALA A 4 -13.90 -12.10 -4.70
N ARG A 5 -13.57 -13.03 -3.78
CA ARG A 5 -12.21 -13.48 -3.49
C ARG A 5 -11.53 -14.07 -4.72
N GLN A 6 -12.18 -15.02 -5.41
CA GLN A 6 -11.58 -15.69 -6.56
C GLN A 6 -11.29 -14.71 -7.70
N LYS A 7 -12.26 -13.82 -7.99
CA LYS A 7 -12.08 -12.78 -9.02
C LYS A 7 -10.93 -11.82 -8.68
N ALA A 8 -10.78 -11.48 -7.41
CA ALA A 8 -9.69 -10.62 -6.95
C ALA A 8 -8.32 -11.28 -7.14
N ILE A 9 -8.17 -12.56 -6.78
CA ILE A 9 -6.93 -13.31 -6.98
C ILE A 9 -6.58 -13.39 -8.48
N GLU A 10 -7.55 -13.75 -9.33
CA GLU A 10 -7.35 -13.83 -10.79
C GLU A 10 -6.96 -12.48 -11.41
N ALA A 11 -7.50 -11.38 -10.92
CA ALA A 11 -7.13 -10.04 -11.36
C ALA A 11 -5.66 -9.71 -11.01
N ILE A 12 -5.24 -10.03 -9.79
CA ILE A 12 -3.87 -9.80 -9.33
C ILE A 12 -2.88 -10.71 -10.07
N GLN A 13 -3.23 -11.98 -10.31
CA GLN A 13 -2.41 -12.92 -11.09
C GLN A 13 -2.18 -12.42 -12.51
N ARG A 14 -3.21 -11.90 -13.20
CA ARG A 14 -3.07 -11.33 -14.56
C ARG A 14 -2.08 -10.15 -14.64
N ARG A 15 -1.82 -9.48 -13.51
CA ARG A 15 -0.85 -8.38 -13.39
C ARG A 15 0.56 -8.83 -12.99
N GLY A 16 0.81 -10.12 -12.95
CA GLY A 16 2.09 -10.68 -12.50
C GLY A 16 2.20 -10.85 -10.99
N GLY A 17 1.07 -10.93 -10.28
CA GLY A 17 1.01 -11.29 -8.87
C GLY A 17 1.42 -10.18 -7.89
N LEU A 18 1.78 -8.99 -8.38
CA LEU A 18 2.04 -7.79 -7.60
C LEU A 18 0.94 -6.76 -7.82
N ILE A 19 0.51 -6.11 -6.76
CA ILE A 19 -0.51 -5.08 -6.86
C ILE A 19 -0.36 -4.02 -5.77
N ARG A 20 -0.56 -2.76 -6.15
CA ARG A 20 -0.76 -1.69 -5.16
C ARG A 20 -2.22 -1.57 -4.79
N THR A 21 -2.51 -1.15 -3.56
CA THR A 21 -3.91 -0.97 -3.11
C THR A 21 -4.73 -0.12 -4.08
N HIS A 22 -4.19 1.00 -4.57
CA HIS A 22 -4.91 1.86 -5.51
C HIS A 22 -5.22 1.20 -6.87
N GLU A 23 -4.37 0.29 -7.34
CA GLU A 23 -4.60 -0.45 -8.59
C GLU A 23 -5.73 -1.45 -8.38
N ALA A 24 -5.72 -2.20 -7.25
CA ALA A 24 -6.80 -3.10 -6.88
C ALA A 24 -8.17 -2.39 -6.85
N LEU A 25 -8.23 -1.21 -6.24
CA LEU A 25 -9.47 -0.44 -6.17
C LEU A 25 -9.91 0.08 -7.55
N ALA A 26 -8.97 0.52 -8.38
CA ALA A 26 -9.26 0.96 -9.75
C ALA A 26 -9.79 -0.18 -10.64
N GLU A 27 -9.44 -1.42 -10.34
CA GLU A 27 -10.00 -2.61 -10.98
C GLU A 27 -11.37 -3.04 -10.43
N GLY A 28 -11.95 -2.24 -9.54
CA GLY A 28 -13.25 -2.53 -8.93
C GLY A 28 -13.18 -3.51 -7.76
N MET A 29 -11.99 -3.85 -7.25
CA MET A 29 -11.88 -4.62 -6.02
C MET A 29 -12.35 -3.78 -4.84
N HIS A 30 -13.24 -4.33 -4.03
CA HIS A 30 -13.66 -3.66 -2.81
C HIS A 30 -12.55 -3.69 -1.76
N ARG A 31 -12.36 -2.60 -1.00
CA ARG A 31 -11.33 -2.50 0.05
C ARG A 31 -11.38 -3.65 1.05
N ARG A 32 -12.59 -4.04 1.46
CA ARG A 32 -12.79 -5.17 2.38
C ARG A 32 -12.31 -6.49 1.80
N THR A 33 -12.51 -6.71 0.49
CA THR A 33 -11.99 -7.90 -0.19
C THR A 33 -10.47 -7.87 -0.23
N PHE A 34 -9.87 -6.72 -0.59
CA PHE A 34 -8.43 -6.57 -0.66
C PHE A 34 -7.73 -6.81 0.69
N TYR A 35 -8.19 -6.13 1.75
CA TYR A 35 -7.61 -6.33 3.09
C TYR A 35 -7.96 -7.69 3.67
N GLY A 36 -9.14 -8.26 3.35
CA GLY A 36 -9.46 -9.64 3.69
C GLY A 36 -8.46 -10.64 3.12
N LEU A 37 -8.04 -10.48 1.85
CA LEU A 37 -7.00 -11.34 1.24
C LEU A 37 -5.65 -11.21 1.97
N ARG A 38 -5.31 -10.02 2.47
CA ARG A 38 -4.10 -9.80 3.26
C ARG A 38 -4.21 -10.50 4.62
N ASP A 39 -5.31 -10.29 5.32
CA ASP A 39 -5.53 -10.83 6.66
C ASP A 39 -5.65 -12.37 6.64
N GLU A 40 -6.13 -12.94 5.53
CA GLU A 40 -6.15 -14.39 5.25
C GLU A 40 -4.78 -14.95 4.79
N GLY A 41 -3.76 -14.12 4.64
CA GLY A 41 -2.41 -14.53 4.20
C GLY A 41 -2.26 -14.81 2.71
N VAL A 42 -3.31 -14.59 1.90
CA VAL A 42 -3.26 -14.74 0.44
C VAL A 42 -2.44 -13.62 -0.21
N LEU A 43 -2.50 -12.41 0.36
CA LEU A 43 -1.64 -11.29 0.00
C LEU A 43 -0.61 -11.02 1.11
N ILE A 44 0.66 -11.06 0.71
CA ILE A 44 1.80 -10.71 1.55
C ILE A 44 2.19 -9.26 1.24
N GLU A 45 2.27 -8.42 2.29
CA GLU A 45 2.78 -7.06 2.15
C GLU A 45 4.29 -7.07 1.96
N ILE A 46 4.77 -6.60 0.81
CA ILE A 46 6.20 -6.50 0.50
C ILE A 46 6.75 -5.16 1.02
N SER A 47 5.98 -4.10 0.84
CA SER A 47 6.25 -2.78 1.39
C SER A 47 4.93 -2.00 1.49
N ARG A 48 4.94 -0.84 2.17
CA ARG A 48 3.70 -0.09 2.44
C ARG A 48 2.87 0.15 1.18
N GLY A 49 1.72 -0.49 1.11
CA GLY A 49 0.78 -0.36 -0.01
C GLY A 49 1.16 -1.14 -1.28
N LEU A 50 2.15 -2.03 -1.21
CA LEU A 50 2.55 -2.97 -2.26
C LEU A 50 2.42 -4.40 -1.73
N TYR A 51 1.60 -5.18 -2.41
CA TYR A 51 1.25 -6.54 -2.02
C TYR A 51 1.61 -7.51 -3.12
N ARG A 52 1.93 -8.74 -2.71
CA ARG A 52 2.20 -9.88 -3.56
C ARG A 52 1.27 -11.03 -3.19
N LEU A 53 0.81 -11.81 -4.17
CA LEU A 53 0.18 -13.11 -3.88
C LEU A 53 1.19 -14.09 -3.27
N ALA A 54 0.78 -14.79 -2.19
CA ALA A 54 1.63 -15.72 -1.48
C ALA A 54 2.19 -16.85 -2.39
N ASP A 55 1.34 -17.38 -3.27
CA ASP A 55 1.69 -18.46 -4.20
C ASP A 55 2.35 -17.98 -5.50
N THR A 56 2.66 -16.69 -5.62
CA THR A 56 3.42 -16.20 -6.79
C THR A 56 4.90 -16.29 -6.49
N ASP A 57 5.56 -17.29 -7.09
CA ASP A 57 6.99 -17.21 -7.33
C ASP A 57 7.27 -15.92 -8.11
N LEU A 58 8.05 -15.03 -7.50
CA LEU A 58 8.40 -13.71 -8.04
C LEU A 58 9.19 -13.78 -9.37
N SER A 59 9.54 -14.98 -9.83
CA SER A 59 10.23 -15.25 -11.09
C SER A 59 9.33 -15.17 -12.32
N ALA A 60 8.09 -14.65 -12.19
CA ALA A 60 7.07 -14.72 -13.25
C ALA A 60 6.46 -13.36 -13.64
N SER A 61 7.14 -12.25 -13.38
CA SER A 61 6.82 -11.02 -14.09
C SER A 61 7.72 -10.93 -15.32
N ARG A 62 7.22 -11.36 -16.48
CA ARG A 62 7.89 -11.21 -17.80
C ARG A 62 8.47 -9.80 -18.02
N VAL A 63 7.86 -8.79 -17.41
CA VAL A 63 8.32 -7.40 -17.49
C VAL A 63 9.46 -7.11 -16.50
N SER A 64 9.37 -7.60 -15.27
CA SER A 64 10.42 -7.40 -14.26
C SER A 64 11.70 -8.15 -14.61
N ASP A 65 11.58 -9.38 -15.09
CA ASP A 65 12.72 -10.17 -15.56
C ASP A 65 13.38 -9.48 -16.75
N ARG A 66 12.56 -9.00 -17.71
CA ARG A 66 13.07 -8.26 -18.87
C ARG A 66 13.71 -6.93 -18.47
N LEU A 67 13.15 -6.23 -17.49
CA LEU A 67 13.74 -5.01 -16.95
C LEU A 67 15.08 -5.30 -16.28
N LEU A 68 15.17 -6.35 -15.46
CA LEU A 68 16.42 -6.75 -14.82
C LEU A 68 17.48 -7.12 -15.85
N GLU A 69 17.14 -7.92 -16.86
CA GLU A 69 18.05 -8.23 -17.97
C GLU A 69 18.58 -6.97 -18.67
N LEU A 70 17.68 -6.04 -19.00
CA LEU A 70 18.05 -4.78 -19.67
C LEU A 70 18.92 -3.89 -18.76
N ILE A 71 18.60 -3.81 -17.48
CA ILE A 71 19.37 -3.03 -16.50
C ILE A 71 20.76 -3.66 -16.31
N MET A 72 20.86 -4.99 -16.18
CA MET A 72 22.15 -5.66 -16.03
C MET A 72 23.03 -5.57 -17.29
N SER A 73 22.41 -5.44 -18.46
CA SER A 73 23.11 -5.30 -19.74
C SER A 73 23.45 -3.84 -20.10
N MET A 74 22.98 -2.87 -19.30
CA MET A 74 23.18 -1.43 -19.51
C MET A 74 24.57 -0.99 -19.01
N PRO A 75 25.24 -0.03 -19.67
CA PRO A 75 26.46 0.60 -19.17
C PRO A 75 26.29 1.23 -17.76
N GLU A 76 27.33 1.21 -16.94
CA GLU A 76 27.26 1.63 -15.53
C GLU A 76 26.83 3.09 -15.36
N ASP A 77 27.24 3.99 -16.26
CA ASP A 77 26.84 5.40 -16.25
C ASP A 77 25.34 5.59 -16.56
N GLU A 78 24.81 4.81 -17.51
CA GLU A 78 23.37 4.76 -17.77
C GLU A 78 22.60 4.15 -16.58
N GLN A 79 23.14 3.12 -15.92
CA GLN A 79 22.53 2.53 -14.72
C GLN A 79 22.45 3.56 -13.59
N GLN A 80 23.53 4.33 -13.34
CA GLN A 80 23.56 5.38 -12.33
C GLN A 80 22.56 6.51 -12.64
N LYS A 81 22.42 6.88 -13.91
CA LYS A 81 21.42 7.88 -14.34
C LYS A 81 20.00 7.37 -14.11
N LEU A 82 19.71 6.12 -14.49
CA LEU A 82 18.42 5.49 -14.26
C LEU A 82 18.09 5.40 -12.77
N LEU A 83 19.06 5.02 -11.94
CA LEU A 83 18.90 4.97 -10.49
C LEU A 83 18.49 6.34 -9.94
N LYS A 84 19.23 7.40 -10.27
CA LYS A 84 18.93 8.76 -9.85
C LYS A 84 17.52 9.21 -10.27
N ASP A 85 17.09 8.88 -11.48
CA ASP A 85 15.76 9.20 -11.98
C ASP A 85 14.65 8.45 -11.22
N LEU A 86 14.87 7.16 -10.92
CA LEU A 86 13.93 6.34 -10.16
C LEU A 86 13.84 6.79 -8.69
N GLU A 87 14.97 7.09 -8.05
CA GLU A 87 15.02 7.67 -6.71
C GLU A 87 14.31 9.02 -6.67
N GLY A 88 14.52 9.89 -7.67
CA GLY A 88 13.81 11.16 -7.78
C GLY A 88 12.29 11.00 -7.88
N LYS A 89 11.82 9.97 -8.59
CA LYS A 89 10.38 9.63 -8.67
C LYS A 89 9.83 9.09 -7.35
N LEU A 90 10.64 8.34 -6.59
CA LEU A 90 10.26 7.88 -5.26
C LEU A 90 10.16 9.04 -4.24
N LEU A 91 11.08 10.00 -4.34
CA LEU A 91 11.13 11.19 -3.47
C LEU A 91 10.04 12.22 -3.77
N LYS A 92 9.61 12.37 -5.04
CA LYS A 92 8.40 13.12 -5.43
C LYS A 92 7.10 12.40 -5.03
N GLY A 93 7.08 11.76 -3.86
CA GLY A 93 6.00 10.92 -3.38
C GLY A 93 4.63 11.56 -3.62
N LYS A 94 3.60 10.74 -3.83
CA LYS A 94 2.23 11.18 -4.20
C LYS A 94 1.54 12.15 -3.22
N ARG A 95 2.19 12.53 -2.12
CA ARG A 95 1.63 13.39 -1.09
C ARG A 95 1.92 14.85 -1.42
N LYS A 96 0.86 15.66 -1.50
CA LYS A 96 0.94 17.12 -1.63
C LYS A 96 1.66 17.79 -0.45
N HIS A 97 1.59 17.21 0.75
CA HIS A 97 2.19 17.75 1.97
C HIS A 97 3.16 16.77 2.62
N HIS A 98 4.31 17.28 3.05
CA HIS A 98 5.28 16.53 3.83
C HIS A 98 4.70 16.22 5.22
N ARG A 99 4.90 14.99 5.70
CA ARG A 99 4.47 14.57 7.04
C ARG A 99 5.63 14.71 8.01
N LYS A 100 5.41 15.38 9.13
CA LYS A 100 6.38 15.51 10.21
C LYS A 100 6.15 14.41 11.25
N PRO A 101 7.20 13.75 11.76
CA PRO A 101 7.09 12.90 12.93
C PRO A 101 6.45 13.68 14.08
N PHE A 102 5.45 13.09 14.71
CA PHE A 102 4.72 13.73 15.80
C PHE A 102 4.05 12.64 16.63
N PHE A 103 4.68 12.32 17.76
CA PHE A 103 4.23 11.25 18.64
C PHE A 103 3.39 11.86 19.76
N MET A 104 2.06 11.69 19.70
CA MET A 104 1.15 12.15 20.75
C MET A 104 0.04 11.15 20.98
N VAL A 105 -0.42 11.02 22.22
CA VAL A 105 -1.65 10.29 22.55
C VAL A 105 -2.83 11.06 21.96
N VAL A 106 -3.76 10.35 21.35
CA VAL A 106 -5.01 10.92 20.83
C VAL A 106 -6.19 10.07 21.25
N ASP A 107 -7.23 10.74 21.73
CA ASP A 107 -8.54 10.13 21.93
C ASP A 107 -9.33 10.29 20.64
N TYR A 108 -9.91 9.20 20.16
CA TYR A 108 -10.69 9.20 18.94
C TYR A 108 -11.95 8.36 19.06
N ALA A 109 -12.99 8.79 18.40
CA ALA A 109 -14.30 8.14 18.44
C ALA A 109 -14.75 7.75 17.04
N THR A 110 -15.34 6.56 16.97
CA THR A 110 -16.22 6.12 15.89
C THR A 110 -17.65 6.10 16.41
N GLN A 111 -18.65 5.90 15.53
CA GLN A 111 -20.09 6.02 15.83
C GLN A 111 -20.53 5.57 17.24
N ASP A 112 -20.03 4.43 17.75
CA ASP A 112 -20.46 3.89 19.05
C ASP A 112 -19.32 3.66 20.07
N ARG A 113 -18.06 3.93 19.71
CA ARG A 113 -16.90 3.56 20.54
C ARG A 113 -15.78 4.60 20.50
N GLY A 114 -15.29 4.94 21.68
CA GLY A 114 -14.07 5.72 21.89
C GLY A 114 -12.86 4.83 22.12
N TYR A 115 -11.71 5.27 21.63
CA TYR A 115 -10.43 4.59 21.72
C TYR A 115 -9.34 5.62 22.05
N ARG A 116 -8.21 5.13 22.56
CA ARG A 116 -7.03 5.91 22.86
C ARG A 116 -5.82 5.20 22.26
N ASP A 117 -5.16 5.83 21.31
CA ASP A 117 -3.92 5.32 20.73
C ASP A 117 -2.95 6.49 20.44
N PHE A 118 -1.98 6.30 19.54
CA PHE A 118 -0.91 7.23 19.27
C PHE A 118 -0.93 7.74 17.83
N ILE A 119 -0.84 9.05 17.68
CA ILE A 119 -0.42 9.67 16.42
C ILE A 119 1.06 9.39 16.24
N GLN A 120 1.43 9.04 15.02
CA GLN A 120 2.80 8.74 14.62
C GLN A 120 3.41 9.88 13.81
N ASN A 121 2.60 10.52 12.96
CA ASN A 121 2.99 11.67 12.16
C ASN A 121 1.76 12.45 11.70
N ILE A 122 1.99 13.73 11.39
CA ILE A 122 0.94 14.64 10.94
C ILE A 122 1.42 15.48 9.75
N SER A 123 0.48 15.96 8.95
CA SER A 123 0.69 16.98 7.93
C SER A 123 -0.54 17.88 7.85
N ALA A 124 -0.44 18.96 7.08
CA ALA A 124 -1.59 19.79 6.74
C ALA A 124 -2.72 19.01 6.04
N GLY A 125 -2.41 17.86 5.41
CA GLY A 125 -3.40 17.00 4.75
C GLY A 125 -3.96 15.88 5.62
N GLY A 126 -3.65 15.84 6.91
CA GLY A 126 -4.18 14.84 7.85
C GLY A 126 -3.12 14.13 8.68
N VAL A 127 -3.59 13.17 9.47
CA VAL A 127 -2.85 12.47 10.53
C VAL A 127 -2.62 10.98 10.22
N PHE A 128 -1.57 10.36 10.78
CA PHE A 128 -1.40 8.91 10.85
C PHE A 128 -1.51 8.48 12.31
N ILE A 129 -2.47 7.60 12.59
CA ILE A 129 -2.70 7.02 13.91
C ILE A 129 -2.38 5.53 13.79
N GLU A 130 -1.59 5.01 14.72
CA GLU A 130 -1.44 3.58 14.88
C GLU A 130 -2.57 3.07 15.77
N THR A 131 -3.32 2.08 15.30
CA THR A 131 -4.56 1.66 15.96
C THR A 131 -4.57 0.17 16.17
N GLN A 132 -5.00 -0.27 17.34
CA GLN A 132 -5.10 -1.70 17.66
C GLN A 132 -6.32 -2.37 17.03
N MET A 133 -7.38 -1.59 16.77
CA MET A 133 -8.61 -2.07 16.13
C MET A 133 -8.69 -1.62 14.66
N PRO A 134 -9.18 -2.46 13.73
CA PRO A 134 -9.30 -2.10 12.32
C PRO A 134 -10.48 -1.13 12.06
N PHE A 135 -10.30 -0.20 11.11
CA PHE A 135 -11.35 0.70 10.61
C PHE A 135 -11.76 0.35 9.18
N SER A 136 -13.01 0.68 8.87
CA SER A 136 -13.45 0.70 7.47
C SER A 136 -13.09 2.04 6.85
N ALA A 137 -12.38 2.04 5.74
CA ALA A 137 -11.99 3.29 5.11
C ALA A 137 -13.22 4.02 4.53
N GLY A 138 -13.39 5.30 4.86
CA GLY A 138 -14.61 6.09 4.61
C GLY A 138 -15.49 6.23 5.85
N GLN A 139 -15.23 5.47 6.91
CA GLN A 139 -15.81 5.69 8.23
C GLN A 139 -15.31 7.02 8.79
N GLU A 140 -16.24 7.85 9.26
CA GLU A 140 -15.91 9.08 9.95
C GLU A 140 -15.33 8.78 11.34
N VAL A 141 -14.26 9.49 11.67
CA VAL A 141 -13.57 9.40 12.95
C VAL A 141 -13.40 10.82 13.47
N SER A 142 -13.85 11.06 14.70
CA SER A 142 -13.61 12.33 15.40
C SER A 142 -12.39 12.21 16.29
N LEU A 143 -11.53 13.22 16.28
CA LEU A 143 -10.28 13.25 17.03
C LEU A 143 -10.33 14.38 18.05
N THR A 144 -9.95 14.08 19.28
CA THR A 144 -9.79 15.07 20.35
C THR A 144 -8.32 15.16 20.71
N PHE A 145 -7.76 16.36 20.53
CA PHE A 145 -6.40 16.69 20.93
C PHE A 145 -6.45 17.33 22.33
N PRO A 146 -5.53 16.97 23.24
CA PRO A 146 -5.40 17.60 24.56
C PRO A 146 -5.00 19.08 24.45
#